data_AF-A0A6L4YY23-F1
#
_entry.id   AF-A0A6L4YY23-F1
#
_cell.length_a   1.000
_cell.length_b   1.000
_cell.length_c   1.000
_cell.angle_alpha   90.00
_cell.angle_beta   90.00
_cell.angle_gamma   90.00
#
_symmetry.space_group_name_H-M   'P 1'
#
loop_
_entity.id
_entity.type
_entity.pdbx_description
1 polymer ?
#
loop_
_entity_poly.entity_id
_entity_poly.type
_entity_poly.pdbx_seq_one_letter_code
_entity_poly.pdbx_strand_id
1 'polypeptide(L)'
;VKLKNNSIVNGEVSYNELLNNGQILGKNITPLQLPVEAQIPIFPMFENGSLDIKVNRSTIVTLDSGNYRDIRLKAGTTFNPTILRLNGGVYNLANLDIGLKSRVECLSNCEIRIKQKLKLGSNAFIGPASNTTLKAKDVLIFVEGINGNSGNLGATPKAVEIGKNNVIRATIYVPNGTLLIKKSSEVNGTFIGKDVQIGISAVVTNE
;
A
#
# COMPACT_ATOMS: atom_id res chain seq x y z
N VAL A 1 0.88 16.54 -1.74
CA VAL A 1 0.64 15.56 -2.83
C VAL A 1 1.51 15.90 -4.04
N LYS A 2 2.08 14.91 -4.73
CA LYS A 2 2.88 15.09 -5.95
C LYS A 2 2.45 14.14 -7.05
N LEU A 3 2.10 14.67 -8.21
CA LEU A 3 1.73 13.91 -9.42
C LEU A 3 2.81 14.13 -10.50
N LYS A 4 3.30 13.04 -11.09
CA LYS A 4 4.29 13.09 -12.19
C LYS A 4 3.60 13.01 -13.56
N ASN A 5 4.37 13.25 -14.62
CA ASN A 5 3.88 13.30 -15.99
C ASN A 5 2.97 12.11 -16.34
N ASN A 6 1.84 12.39 -16.99
CA ASN A 6 0.86 11.41 -17.45
C ASN A 6 0.23 10.54 -16.34
N SER A 7 0.45 10.84 -15.06
CA SER A 7 -0.31 10.16 -14.00
C SER A 7 -1.76 10.63 -14.00
N ILE A 8 -2.70 9.73 -13.71
CA ILE A 8 -4.13 10.03 -13.67
C ILE A 8 -4.66 9.68 -12.28
N VAL A 9 -5.39 10.61 -11.66
CA VAL A 9 -6.23 10.33 -10.49
C VAL A 9 -7.69 10.47 -10.91
N ASN A 10 -8.37 9.33 -11.04
CA ASN A 10 -9.80 9.27 -11.29
C ASN A 10 -10.55 9.16 -9.96
N GLY A 11 -10.59 10.29 -9.24
CA GLY A 11 -11.17 10.39 -7.91
C GLY A 11 -10.86 11.75 -7.28
N GLU A 12 -11.36 11.96 -6.07
CA GLU A 12 -11.14 13.19 -5.32
C GLU A 12 -9.71 13.25 -4.76
N VAL A 13 -9.13 14.46 -4.72
CA VAL A 13 -7.80 14.71 -4.13
C VAL A 13 -7.90 15.84 -3.14
N SER A 14 -7.64 15.54 -1.88
CA SER A 14 -7.58 16.50 -0.78
C SER A 14 -6.13 16.76 -0.37
N TYR A 15 -5.71 18.04 -0.29
CA TYR A 15 -4.30 18.38 -0.03
C TYR A 15 -4.08 19.78 0.55
N ASN A 16 -2.96 19.95 1.26
CA ASN A 16 -2.42 21.26 1.63
C ASN A 16 -1.48 21.83 0.56
N GLU A 17 -0.62 20.99 0.00
CA GLU A 17 0.31 21.36 -1.07
C GLU A 17 0.21 20.36 -2.22
N LEU A 18 0.23 20.86 -3.47
CA LEU A 18 0.17 20.06 -4.67
C LEU A 18 1.25 20.48 -5.67
N LEU A 19 2.09 19.52 -6.06
CA LEU A 19 2.95 19.62 -7.24
C LEU A 19 2.40 18.70 -8.32
N ASN A 20 1.79 19.25 -9.37
CA ASN A 20 1.03 18.47 -10.35
C ASN A 20 1.57 18.59 -11.77
N ASN A 21 2.11 17.48 -12.30
CA ASN A 21 2.41 17.31 -13.72
C ASN A 21 1.51 16.24 -14.38
N GLY A 22 0.47 15.77 -13.68
CA GLY A 22 -0.49 14.77 -14.15
C GLY A 22 -1.89 15.36 -14.32
N GLN A 23 -2.89 14.49 -14.28
CA GLN A 23 -4.30 14.84 -14.40
C GLN A 23 -5.08 14.35 -13.17
N ILE A 24 -5.96 15.20 -12.66
CA ILE A 24 -6.95 14.85 -11.64
C ILE A 24 -8.31 15.02 -12.32
N LEU A 25 -9.07 13.94 -12.43
CA LEU A 25 -10.37 13.92 -13.12
C LEU A 25 -11.54 14.15 -12.15
N GLY A 26 -11.31 13.99 -10.85
CA GLY A 26 -12.29 14.28 -9.81
C GLY A 26 -12.11 15.65 -9.16
N LYS A 27 -12.73 15.83 -7.98
CA LYS A 27 -12.71 17.08 -7.23
C LYS A 27 -11.35 17.34 -6.59
N ASN A 28 -10.91 18.59 -6.60
CA ASN A 28 -9.79 19.05 -5.79
C ASN A 28 -10.32 19.74 -4.52
N ILE A 29 -9.80 19.38 -3.36
CA ILE A 29 -10.20 19.91 -2.06
C ILE A 29 -8.97 20.52 -1.38
N THR A 30 -8.92 21.85 -1.29
CA THR A 30 -7.80 22.60 -0.70
C THR A 30 -8.25 23.99 -0.21
N PRO A 31 -7.71 24.54 0.90
CA PRO A 31 -6.83 23.85 1.85
C PRO A 31 -7.58 22.72 2.56
N LEU A 32 -6.84 21.76 3.14
CA LEU A 32 -7.45 20.73 3.96
C LEU A 32 -8.05 21.40 5.20
N GLN A 33 -9.38 21.49 5.30
CA GLN A 33 -10.03 22.04 6.49
C GLN A 33 -9.79 21.09 7.66
N LEU A 34 -9.37 21.64 8.80
CA LEU A 34 -9.11 20.89 10.02
C LEU A 34 -10.23 21.16 11.06
N PRO A 35 -10.71 20.12 11.77
CA PRO A 35 -10.37 18.72 11.58
C PRO A 35 -10.85 18.21 10.22
N VAL A 36 -10.12 17.27 9.62
CA VAL A 36 -10.54 16.68 8.35
C VAL A 36 -11.84 15.95 8.61
N GLU A 37 -12.97 16.48 8.14
CA GLU A 37 -14.32 15.86 8.27
C GLU A 37 -14.49 14.61 7.38
N ALA A 38 -13.40 13.97 6.98
CA ALA A 38 -13.45 12.65 6.39
C ALA A 38 -13.56 11.62 7.52
N GLN A 39 -14.39 10.58 7.33
CA GLN A 39 -14.40 9.38 8.17
C GLN A 39 -13.09 8.60 7.95
N ILE A 40 -11.96 9.14 8.42
CA ILE A 40 -10.68 8.45 8.45
C ILE A 40 -10.74 7.49 9.63
N PRO A 41 -10.56 6.18 9.43
CA PRO A 41 -10.40 5.24 10.52
C PRO A 41 -9.31 5.71 11.49
N ILE A 42 -9.59 5.60 12.78
CA ILE A 42 -8.59 5.85 13.81
C ILE A 42 -7.40 4.93 13.54
N PHE A 43 -6.19 5.50 13.50
CA PHE A 43 -4.99 4.69 13.32
C PHE A 43 -4.85 3.74 14.53
N PRO A 44 -4.80 2.42 14.31
CA PRO A 44 -4.82 1.45 15.41
C PRO A 44 -3.51 1.50 16.20
N MET A 45 -3.60 1.27 17.51
CA MET A 45 -2.45 0.94 18.34
C MET A 45 -2.23 -0.59 18.27
N PHE A 46 -1.00 -1.01 17.97
CA PHE A 46 -0.65 -2.44 17.82
C PHE A 46 0.83 -2.64 18.12
N GLU A 47 1.24 -3.90 18.32
CA GLU A 47 2.64 -4.32 18.41
C GLU A 47 2.91 -5.44 17.41
N ASN A 48 4.12 -5.48 16.87
CA ASN A 48 4.54 -6.57 15.99
C ASN A 48 4.95 -7.81 16.80
N GLY A 49 4.92 -8.98 16.16
CA GLY A 49 5.45 -10.21 16.74
C GLY A 49 6.96 -10.35 16.55
N SER A 50 7.49 -11.52 16.92
CA SER A 50 8.91 -11.89 16.78
C SER A 50 9.19 -12.88 15.65
N LEU A 51 8.15 -13.54 15.11
CA LEU A 51 8.27 -14.58 14.09
C LEU A 51 8.47 -14.00 12.68
N ASP A 52 9.52 -14.43 11.99
CA ASP A 52 9.70 -14.12 10.57
C ASP A 52 9.01 -15.15 9.69
N ILE A 53 8.29 -14.68 8.67
CA ILE A 53 7.71 -15.49 7.60
C ILE A 53 8.50 -15.24 6.32
N LYS A 54 9.00 -16.33 5.72
CA LYS A 54 9.65 -16.30 4.41
C LYS A 54 8.88 -17.18 3.44
N VAL A 55 8.32 -16.55 2.41
CA VAL A 55 7.67 -17.28 1.31
C VAL A 55 8.70 -17.48 0.20
N ASN A 56 9.01 -18.74 -0.08
CA ASN A 56 10.01 -19.10 -1.08
C ASN A 56 9.54 -18.80 -2.51
N ARG A 57 10.49 -18.67 -3.42
CA ARG A 57 10.22 -18.29 -4.81
C ARG A 57 9.21 -19.25 -5.45
N SER A 58 8.20 -18.69 -6.11
CA SER A 58 7.20 -19.43 -6.88
C SER A 58 6.43 -20.47 -6.07
N THR A 59 6.30 -20.24 -4.76
CA THR A 59 5.46 -21.05 -3.87
C THR A 59 4.22 -20.28 -3.45
N ILE A 60 3.21 -21.02 -3.01
CA ILE A 60 1.99 -20.47 -2.40
C ILE A 60 2.02 -20.86 -0.92
N VAL A 61 1.89 -19.88 -0.04
CA VAL A 61 1.75 -20.08 1.41
C VAL A 61 0.47 -19.40 1.86
N THR A 62 -0.30 -20.08 2.70
CA THR A 62 -1.45 -19.50 3.39
C THR A 62 -1.07 -19.19 4.83
N LEU A 63 -1.51 -18.06 5.36
CA LEU A 63 -1.16 -17.56 6.69
C LEU A 63 -2.42 -17.09 7.43
N ASP A 64 -2.60 -17.57 8.66
CA ASP A 64 -3.62 -17.09 9.58
C ASP A 64 -3.27 -15.70 10.13
N SER A 65 -4.28 -14.97 10.59
CA SER A 65 -4.07 -13.68 11.28
C SER A 65 -3.18 -13.85 12.50
N GLY A 66 -2.36 -12.84 12.80
CA GLY A 66 -1.46 -12.90 13.95
C GLY A 66 -0.39 -11.80 13.96
N ASN A 67 0.50 -11.91 14.94
CA ASN A 67 1.61 -11.00 15.15
C ASN A 67 2.90 -11.62 14.60
N TYR A 68 3.53 -10.95 13.64
CA TYR A 68 4.77 -11.37 12.98
C TYR A 68 5.84 -10.29 13.13
N ARG A 69 7.10 -10.63 12.94
CA ARG A 69 8.17 -9.64 12.80
C ARG A 69 8.25 -9.20 11.35
N ASP A 70 8.92 -9.97 10.50
CA ASP A 70 9.02 -9.66 9.09
C ASP A 70 8.31 -10.70 8.23
N ILE A 71 7.54 -10.25 7.24
CA ILE A 71 7.01 -11.10 6.18
C ILE A 71 7.72 -10.76 4.88
N ARG A 72 8.41 -11.73 4.29
CA ARG A 72 9.21 -11.55 3.08
C ARG A 72 8.84 -12.58 2.01
N LEU A 73 8.30 -12.11 0.90
CA LEU A 73 8.06 -12.92 -0.29
C LEU A 73 9.26 -12.81 -1.23
N LYS A 74 9.88 -13.94 -1.57
CA LYS A 74 10.91 -13.97 -2.62
C LYS A 74 10.29 -13.70 -3.98
N ALA A 75 11.08 -13.14 -4.89
CA ALA A 75 10.61 -12.82 -6.24
C ALA A 75 10.06 -14.05 -6.98
N GLY A 76 8.88 -13.90 -7.58
CA GLY A 76 8.26 -14.89 -8.45
C GLY A 76 8.70 -14.77 -9.91
N THR A 77 8.00 -15.46 -10.80
CA THR A 77 8.14 -15.31 -12.26
C THR A 77 6.82 -14.91 -12.89
N THR A 78 6.82 -14.58 -14.19
CA THR A 78 5.58 -14.21 -14.90
C THR A 78 4.58 -15.38 -14.89
N PHE A 79 5.08 -16.60 -15.00
CA PHE A 79 4.25 -17.80 -15.09
C PHE A 79 3.98 -18.42 -13.71
N ASN A 80 4.90 -18.27 -12.76
CA ASN A 80 4.81 -18.83 -11.42
C ASN A 80 5.09 -17.74 -10.37
N PRO A 81 4.09 -16.91 -10.02
CA PRO A 81 4.24 -15.90 -8.98
C PRO A 81 4.49 -16.54 -7.61
N THR A 82 5.17 -15.82 -6.73
CA THR A 82 5.20 -16.18 -5.29
C THR A 82 3.96 -15.58 -4.64
N ILE A 83 3.16 -16.39 -3.95
CA ILE A 83 1.86 -15.95 -3.41
C ILE A 83 1.82 -16.18 -1.91
N LEU A 84 1.48 -15.12 -1.17
CA LEU A 84 1.01 -15.22 0.21
C LEU A 84 -0.51 -15.03 0.23
N ARG A 85 -1.25 -16.03 0.70
CA ARG A 85 -2.68 -15.94 0.95
C ARG A 85 -2.93 -15.67 2.42
N LEU A 86 -3.76 -14.67 2.70
CA LEU A 86 -4.19 -14.31 4.04
C LEU A 86 -5.62 -14.82 4.20
N ASN A 87 -5.85 -15.67 5.22
CA ASN A 87 -7.19 -16.20 5.52
C ASN A 87 -8.20 -15.10 5.90
N GLY A 88 -7.69 -13.91 6.26
CA GLY A 88 -8.46 -12.77 6.76
C GLY A 88 -8.14 -12.49 8.22
N GLY A 89 -8.67 -11.39 8.74
CA GLY A 89 -8.39 -10.92 10.09
C GLY A 89 -7.24 -9.91 10.14
N VAL A 90 -6.67 -9.75 11.33
CA VAL A 90 -5.68 -8.70 11.64
C VAL A 90 -4.26 -9.27 11.65
N TYR A 91 -3.37 -8.66 10.88
CA TYR A 91 -1.96 -9.02 10.78
C TYR A 91 -1.13 -7.86 11.31
N ASN A 92 -0.40 -8.04 12.41
CA ASN A 92 0.49 -7.02 12.96
C ASN A 92 1.94 -7.40 12.68
N LEU A 93 2.70 -6.53 12.02
CA LEU A 93 4.05 -6.84 11.60
C LEU A 93 4.99 -5.64 11.65
N ALA A 94 6.29 -5.91 11.69
CA ALA A 94 7.32 -4.89 11.57
C ALA A 94 7.47 -4.46 10.12
N ASN A 95 7.72 -5.40 9.20
CA ASN A 95 7.95 -5.12 7.79
C ASN A 95 7.26 -6.11 6.86
N LEU A 96 6.77 -5.62 5.72
CA LEU A 96 6.28 -6.43 4.61
C LEU A 96 7.12 -6.13 3.35
N ASP A 97 7.92 -7.11 2.93
CA ASP A 97 8.72 -7.03 1.70
C ASP A 97 8.18 -8.03 0.67
N ILE A 98 7.52 -7.50 -0.35
CA ILE A 98 6.90 -8.26 -1.43
C ILE A 98 7.84 -8.22 -2.63
N GLY A 99 8.48 -9.34 -2.96
CA GLY A 99 9.38 -9.44 -4.10
C GLY A 99 8.72 -9.13 -5.45
N LEU A 100 9.55 -8.94 -6.48
CA LEU A 100 9.11 -8.79 -7.87
C LEU A 100 8.16 -9.93 -8.26
N LYS A 101 7.11 -9.64 -9.04
CA LYS A 101 6.17 -10.67 -9.54
C LYS A 101 5.59 -11.56 -8.44
N SER A 102 5.35 -10.98 -7.26
CA SER A 102 4.79 -11.67 -6.10
C SER A 102 3.44 -11.07 -5.72
N ARG A 103 2.64 -11.81 -4.97
CA ARG A 103 1.24 -11.47 -4.71
C ARG A 103 0.93 -11.67 -3.23
N VAL A 104 0.26 -10.71 -2.63
CA VAL A 104 -0.43 -10.87 -1.35
C VAL A 104 -1.92 -10.84 -1.64
N GLU A 105 -2.62 -11.91 -1.27
CA GLU A 105 -4.03 -12.14 -1.63
C GLU A 105 -4.88 -12.37 -0.37
N CYS A 106 -5.89 -11.53 -0.19
CA CYS A 106 -6.84 -11.66 0.91
C CYS A 106 -8.01 -12.55 0.53
N LEU A 107 -8.20 -13.65 1.26
CA LEU A 107 -9.31 -14.60 1.06
C LEU A 107 -10.60 -14.15 1.78
N SER A 108 -10.46 -13.33 2.82
CA SER A 108 -11.53 -12.62 3.54
C SER A 108 -11.06 -11.20 3.90
N ASN A 109 -11.87 -10.41 4.61
CA ASN A 109 -11.49 -9.07 5.06
C ASN A 109 -10.14 -9.11 5.79
N CYS A 110 -9.22 -8.23 5.38
CA CYS A 110 -7.86 -8.17 5.90
C CYS A 110 -7.58 -6.79 6.47
N GLU A 111 -6.95 -6.77 7.64
CA GLU A 111 -6.31 -5.58 8.17
C GLU A 111 -4.82 -5.85 8.41
N ILE A 112 -3.97 -5.18 7.66
CA ILE A 112 -2.51 -5.36 7.68
C ILE A 112 -1.90 -4.13 8.36
N ARG A 113 -1.40 -4.29 9.57
CA ARG A 113 -0.79 -3.22 10.38
C ARG A 113 0.72 -3.38 10.40
N ILE A 114 1.45 -2.37 9.93
CA ILE A 114 2.88 -2.42 9.68
C ILE A 114 3.57 -1.31 10.48
N LYS A 115 4.45 -1.68 11.42
CA LYS A 115 5.20 -0.72 12.25
C LYS A 115 6.18 0.12 11.45
N GLN A 116 6.90 -0.52 10.52
CA GLN A 116 8.02 0.09 9.83
C GLN A 116 7.71 0.29 8.35
N LYS A 117 8.05 -0.66 7.47
CA LYS A 117 8.03 -0.43 6.02
C LYS A 117 7.16 -1.44 5.28
N LEU A 118 6.44 -0.92 4.28
CA LEU A 118 5.84 -1.72 3.20
C LEU A 118 6.63 -1.48 1.93
N LYS A 119 7.14 -2.56 1.34
CA LYS A 119 7.88 -2.50 0.08
C LYS A 119 7.32 -3.52 -0.90
N LEU A 120 7.00 -3.07 -2.11
CA LEU A 120 6.62 -3.91 -3.23
C LEU A 120 7.66 -3.79 -4.34
N GLY A 121 8.08 -4.94 -4.86
CA GLY A 121 8.82 -5.05 -6.10
C GLY A 121 8.00 -4.57 -7.30
N SER A 122 8.54 -4.76 -8.50
CA SER A 122 7.79 -4.47 -9.73
C SER A 122 6.91 -5.65 -10.14
N ASN A 123 5.78 -5.35 -10.79
CA ASN A 123 4.79 -6.34 -11.25
C ASN A 123 4.22 -7.22 -10.12
N ALA A 124 4.14 -6.68 -8.91
CA ALA A 124 3.54 -7.32 -7.76
C ALA A 124 2.06 -6.92 -7.61
N PHE A 125 1.37 -7.65 -6.73
CA PHE A 125 -0.04 -7.45 -6.42
C PHE A 125 -0.27 -7.45 -4.92
N ILE A 126 -1.17 -6.59 -4.45
CA ILE A 126 -1.80 -6.71 -3.12
C ILE A 126 -3.28 -6.36 -3.23
N GLY A 127 -4.14 -7.20 -2.65
CA GLY A 127 -5.57 -6.97 -2.64
C GLY A 127 -6.38 -8.26 -2.47
N PRO A 128 -7.68 -8.23 -2.79
CA PRO A 128 -8.53 -9.42 -2.81
C PRO A 128 -7.96 -10.56 -3.66
N ALA A 129 -8.08 -11.79 -3.16
CA ALA A 129 -7.87 -12.97 -3.98
C ALA A 129 -8.89 -13.00 -5.13
N SER A 130 -8.49 -13.60 -6.26
CA SER A 130 -9.42 -13.89 -7.35
C SER A 130 -10.60 -14.73 -6.85
N ASN A 131 -11.79 -14.49 -7.41
CA ASN A 131 -13.05 -15.19 -7.09
C ASN A 131 -13.61 -14.92 -5.68
N THR A 132 -13.17 -13.84 -5.02
CA THR A 132 -13.85 -13.31 -3.83
C THR A 132 -14.79 -12.17 -4.21
N THR A 133 -15.75 -11.84 -3.35
CA THR A 133 -16.60 -10.65 -3.48
C THR A 133 -15.97 -9.40 -2.86
N LEU A 134 -14.77 -9.52 -2.28
CA LEU A 134 -14.07 -8.44 -1.60
C LEU A 134 -13.71 -7.32 -2.57
N LYS A 135 -13.76 -6.09 -2.07
CA LYS A 135 -13.39 -4.85 -2.75
C LYS A 135 -12.13 -4.26 -2.13
N ALA A 136 -11.61 -3.20 -2.73
CA ALA A 136 -10.41 -2.51 -2.20
C ALA A 136 -10.59 -2.03 -0.76
N LYS A 137 -11.81 -1.65 -0.36
CA LYS A 137 -12.13 -1.25 1.02
C LYS A 137 -12.04 -2.38 2.05
N ASP A 138 -12.12 -3.64 1.62
CA ASP A 138 -12.05 -4.82 2.51
C ASP A 138 -10.60 -5.25 2.80
N VAL A 139 -9.62 -4.59 2.16
CA VAL A 139 -8.19 -4.75 2.41
C VAL A 139 -7.65 -3.43 2.96
N LEU A 140 -7.56 -3.35 4.28
CA LEU A 140 -7.05 -2.19 5.00
C LEU A 140 -5.56 -2.38 5.31
N ILE A 141 -4.76 -1.36 5.05
CA ILE A 141 -3.32 -1.36 5.33
C ILE A 141 -2.96 -0.11 6.11
N PHE A 142 -2.45 -0.29 7.32
CA PHE A 142 -1.93 0.77 8.18
C PHE A 142 -0.40 0.68 8.23
N VAL A 143 0.29 1.77 7.95
CA VAL A 143 1.77 1.83 8.00
C VAL A 143 2.19 2.99 8.89
N GLU A 144 2.73 2.65 10.07
CA GLU A 144 3.12 3.64 11.10
C GLU A 144 4.46 4.32 10.77
N GLY A 145 5.30 3.67 9.96
CA GLY A 145 6.67 4.09 9.75
C GLY A 145 6.84 5.46 9.09
N ILE A 146 8.04 6.01 9.27
CA ILE A 146 8.49 7.29 8.73
C ILE A 146 9.32 7.10 7.46
N ASN A 147 9.80 8.17 6.82
CA ASN A 147 10.83 8.07 5.77
C ASN A 147 12.22 7.91 6.38
N GLY A 148 13.02 6.95 5.87
CA GLY A 148 14.32 6.60 6.43
C GLY A 148 14.25 6.45 7.95
N ASN A 149 15.19 7.10 8.64
CA ASN A 149 15.22 7.24 10.11
C ASN A 149 14.87 8.66 10.59
N SER A 150 14.70 9.64 9.69
CA SER A 150 14.51 11.05 10.06
C SER A 150 13.10 11.58 9.78
N GLY A 151 12.29 10.87 8.99
CA GLY A 151 10.96 11.33 8.57
C GLY A 151 10.99 12.43 7.50
N ASN A 152 12.17 12.89 7.08
CA ASN A 152 12.29 13.92 6.05
C ASN A 152 11.74 13.45 4.70
N LEU A 153 11.15 14.37 3.92
CA LEU A 153 10.58 14.07 2.60
C LEU A 153 11.59 13.41 1.66
N GLY A 154 12.87 13.78 1.73
CA GLY A 154 13.96 13.22 0.92
C GLY A 154 14.49 11.86 1.41
N ALA A 155 14.26 11.50 2.67
CA ALA A 155 14.88 10.32 3.29
C ALA A 155 14.39 9.00 2.65
N THR A 156 15.26 7.98 2.65
CA THR A 156 14.98 6.66 2.08
C THR A 156 15.30 5.56 3.10
N PRO A 157 14.63 4.39 3.03
CA PRO A 157 13.46 4.10 2.17
C PRO A 157 12.21 4.89 2.61
N LYS A 158 11.25 5.08 1.70
CA LYS A 158 9.94 5.63 2.06
C LYS A 158 9.19 4.67 2.99
N ALA A 159 8.23 5.18 3.76
CA ALA A 159 7.39 4.35 4.63
C ALA A 159 6.63 3.29 3.82
N VAL A 160 6.05 3.70 2.69
CA VAL A 160 5.49 2.79 1.69
C VAL A 160 6.14 3.06 0.34
N GLU A 161 6.76 2.02 -0.23
CA GLU A 161 7.30 2.04 -1.57
C GLU A 161 6.65 0.96 -2.45
N ILE A 162 5.76 1.41 -3.33
CA ILE A 162 5.19 0.57 -4.39
C ILE A 162 6.08 0.68 -5.62
N GLY A 163 6.64 -0.44 -6.06
CA GLY A 163 7.45 -0.58 -7.27
C GLY A 163 6.71 -0.20 -8.56
N LYS A 164 7.30 -0.58 -9.70
CA LYS A 164 6.75 -0.23 -11.03
C LYS A 164 5.73 -1.28 -11.48
N ASN A 165 4.75 -0.88 -12.29
CA ASN A 165 3.80 -1.79 -12.94
C ASN A 165 3.02 -2.67 -11.94
N ASN A 166 2.72 -2.15 -10.75
CA ASN A 166 1.98 -2.91 -9.75
C ASN A 166 0.47 -2.78 -9.95
N VAL A 167 -0.26 -3.76 -9.44
CA VAL A 167 -1.72 -3.67 -9.29
C VAL A 167 -2.05 -3.72 -7.80
N ILE A 168 -2.69 -2.67 -7.28
CA ILE A 168 -3.03 -2.54 -5.87
C ILE A 168 -4.54 -2.37 -5.75
N ARG A 169 -5.19 -3.13 -4.87
CA ARG A 169 -6.61 -2.99 -4.53
C ARG A 169 -6.75 -2.99 -3.02
N ALA A 170 -6.59 -1.81 -2.42
CA ALA A 170 -6.53 -1.66 -0.97
C ALA A 170 -6.80 -0.22 -0.55
N THR A 171 -7.14 -0.04 0.72
CA THR A 171 -7.06 1.25 1.39
C THR A 171 -5.78 1.32 2.22
N ILE A 172 -4.95 2.34 2.01
CA ILE A 172 -3.63 2.47 2.64
C ILE A 172 -3.51 3.79 3.41
N TYR A 173 -3.14 3.70 4.70
CA TYR A 173 -2.90 4.81 5.61
C TYR A 173 -1.43 4.89 6.02
N VAL A 174 -0.78 6.03 5.78
CA VAL A 174 0.65 6.27 6.04
C VAL A 174 0.85 7.64 6.72
N PRO A 175 0.29 7.85 7.92
CA PRO A 175 0.18 9.18 8.52
C PRO A 175 1.53 9.86 8.84
N ASN A 176 2.62 9.08 8.96
CA ASN A 176 3.92 9.59 9.41
C ASN A 176 4.97 9.63 8.30
N GLY A 177 4.64 9.23 7.07
CA GLY A 177 5.62 9.07 6.00
C GLY A 177 5.04 9.22 4.60
N THR A 178 5.89 8.95 3.61
CA THR A 178 5.49 9.02 2.21
C THR A 178 4.94 7.69 1.72
N LEU A 179 3.79 7.76 1.06
CA LEU A 179 3.27 6.74 0.16
C LEU A 179 3.76 7.03 -1.26
N LEU A 180 4.72 6.23 -1.74
CA LEU A 180 5.29 6.36 -3.08
C LEU A 180 4.74 5.27 -3.99
N ILE A 181 4.05 5.67 -5.05
CA ILE A 181 3.60 4.81 -6.15
C ILE A 181 4.49 5.06 -7.36
N LYS A 182 5.30 4.07 -7.77
CA LYS A 182 6.17 4.22 -8.94
C LYS A 182 5.41 3.96 -10.24
N LYS A 183 6.11 4.24 -11.35
CA LYS A 183 5.55 4.38 -12.70
C LYS A 183 4.63 3.23 -13.11
N SER A 184 3.62 3.58 -13.91
CA SER A 184 2.73 2.63 -14.60
C SER A 184 2.02 1.63 -13.68
N SER A 185 1.87 1.96 -12.40
CA SER A 185 1.09 1.13 -11.47
C SER A 185 -0.38 1.54 -11.53
N GLU A 186 -1.26 0.56 -11.44
CA GLU A 186 -2.70 0.73 -11.33
C GLU A 186 -3.11 0.48 -9.89
N VAL A 187 -3.65 1.49 -9.23
CA VAL A 187 -4.05 1.40 -7.84
C VAL A 187 -5.51 1.79 -7.69
N ASN A 188 -6.26 0.97 -6.98
CA ASN A 188 -7.69 1.13 -6.73
C ASN A 188 -7.93 1.13 -5.22
N GLY A 189 -8.63 2.17 -4.73
CA GLY A 189 -8.98 2.35 -3.33
C GLY A 189 -8.63 3.75 -2.81
N THR A 190 -8.48 3.85 -1.49
CA THR A 190 -8.18 5.12 -0.81
C THR A 190 -6.73 5.15 -0.31
N PHE A 191 -6.01 6.25 -0.59
CA PHE A 191 -4.58 6.38 -0.29
C PHE A 191 -4.33 7.66 0.50
N ILE A 192 -4.03 7.50 1.78
CA ILE A 192 -3.80 8.60 2.72
C ILE A 192 -2.37 8.51 3.23
N GLY A 193 -1.64 9.61 3.19
CA GLY A 193 -0.32 9.68 3.78
C GLY A 193 0.10 11.11 4.07
N LYS A 194 1.13 11.28 4.91
CA LYS A 194 1.75 12.59 5.14
C LYS A 194 2.16 13.22 3.81
N ASP A 195 2.79 12.40 2.97
CA ASP A 195 3.03 12.70 1.57
C ASP A 195 2.50 11.57 0.69
N VAL A 196 1.90 11.93 -0.43
CA VAL A 196 1.52 10.98 -1.48
C VAL A 196 2.22 11.39 -2.77
N GLN A 197 2.98 10.46 -3.36
CA GLN A 197 3.70 10.66 -4.62
C GLN A 197 3.24 9.64 -5.66
N ILE A 198 2.65 10.14 -6.75
CA ILE A 198 2.15 9.33 -7.86
C ILE A 198 3.12 9.42 -9.04
N GLY A 199 3.62 8.26 -9.46
CA GLY A 199 4.62 8.10 -10.49
C GLY A 199 4.11 8.33 -11.91
N ILE A 200 5.04 8.42 -12.85
CA ILE A 200 4.74 8.65 -14.27
C ILE A 200 3.77 7.56 -14.78
N SER A 201 2.70 7.97 -15.47
CA SER A 201 1.71 7.05 -16.03
C SER A 201 1.06 6.10 -15.03
N ALA A 202 1.15 6.37 -13.72
CA ALA A 202 0.39 5.61 -12.73
C ALA A 202 -1.07 6.10 -12.71
N VAL A 203 -1.99 5.18 -12.47
CA VAL A 203 -3.43 5.44 -12.47
C VAL A 203 -3.98 5.11 -11.08
N VAL A 204 -4.65 6.09 -10.47
CA VAL A 204 -5.37 5.95 -9.20
C VAL A 204 -6.86 5.99 -9.50
N THR A 205 -7.62 5.02 -8.99
CA THR A 205 -9.08 4.93 -9.09
C THR A 205 -9.67 4.66 -7.70
N ASN A 206 -10.96 4.93 -7.55
CA ASN A 206 -11.73 4.52 -6.37
C ASN A 206 -12.98 3.76 -6.86
N GLU A 207 -13.26 2.60 -6.27
CA GLU A 207 -14.47 1.79 -6.49
C GLU A 207 -15.31 1.74 -5.21
#